data_AF-A0A1W9QJ73-F1
#
_entry.id   AF-A0A1W9QJ73-F1
#
_cell.length_a   1.000
_cell.length_b   1.000
_cell.length_c   1.000
_cell.angle_alpha   90.00
_cell.angle_beta   90.00
_cell.angle_gamma   90.00
#
_symmetry.space_group_name_H-M   'P 1'
#
loop_
_entity.id
_entity.type
_entity.pdbx_description
1 polymer ?
#
loop_
_entity_poly.entity_id
_entity_poly.type
_entity_poly.pdbx_seq_one_letter_code
_entity_poly.pdbx_strand_id
1 'polypeptide(L)'
;MLPDTLPIREGWVKKEDMLDISGRGRYRQMQLAEEFGIKTYQNPGGGCLLTDKSFSERLADLMKFEMLKIRFLDFLKTGRHFRISPSAKLIIGRNEIENNILSNLVSTETVLRIPEIPGPLGVINSLHNLTENEIKLAGSILLRYANRASDKMPVRYGNLGNLHKQIICTKMEASQTEKYLI
;
A
#
# COMPACT_ATOMS: atom_id res chain seq x y z
N MET A 1 -14.57 40.99 7.05
CA MET A 1 -15.00 40.15 8.18
C MET A 1 -16.31 39.47 7.83
N LEU A 2 -16.50 38.21 8.25
CA LEU A 2 -17.80 37.55 8.12
C LEU A 2 -18.80 38.15 9.12
N PRO A 3 -20.10 38.18 8.80
CA PRO A 3 -21.12 38.64 9.74
C PRO A 3 -21.26 37.67 10.92
N ASP A 4 -21.72 38.19 12.06
CA ASP A 4 -21.89 37.40 13.27
C ASP A 4 -22.92 36.28 13.07
N THR A 5 -22.55 35.08 13.49
CA THR A 5 -23.41 33.89 13.44
C THR A 5 -24.51 33.96 14.49
N LEU A 6 -25.59 33.20 14.29
CA LEU A 6 -26.75 33.17 15.19
C LEU A 6 -26.41 32.99 16.69
N PRO A 7 -25.48 32.10 17.11
CA PRO A 7 -25.13 31.97 18.53
C PRO A 7 -24.52 33.23 19.17
N ILE A 8 -23.81 34.04 18.38
CA ILE A 8 -23.24 35.32 18.84
C ILE A 8 -24.36 36.37 18.97
N ARG A 9 -25.27 36.41 17.98
CA ARG A 9 -26.39 37.38 17.96
C ARG A 9 -27.41 37.14 19.09
N GLU A 10 -27.67 35.88 19.41
CA GLU A 10 -28.58 35.48 20.50
C GLU A 10 -27.89 35.47 21.88
N GLY A 11 -26.60 35.82 21.95
CA GLY A 11 -25.84 35.86 23.20
C GLY A 11 -25.55 34.49 23.84
N TRP A 12 -25.74 33.39 23.09
CA TRP A 12 -25.41 32.03 23.55
C TRP A 12 -23.89 31.84 23.71
N VAL A 13 -23.12 32.57 22.91
CA VAL A 13 -21.66 32.58 22.96
C VAL A 13 -21.21 34.04 22.95
N LYS A 14 -20.33 34.40 23.88
CA LYS A 14 -19.67 35.72 23.87
C LYS A 14 -18.54 35.69 22.87
N LYS A 15 -18.51 36.69 21.98
CA LYS A 15 -17.49 36.77 20.93
C LYS A 15 -16.09 36.94 21.50
N GLU A 16 -15.97 37.66 22.61
CA GLU A 16 -14.68 37.86 23.32
C GLU A 16 -14.07 36.55 23.85
N ASP A 17 -14.90 35.54 24.13
CA ASP A 17 -14.45 34.25 24.67
C ASP A 17 -14.00 33.27 23.55
N MET A 18 -14.21 33.63 22.28
CA MET A 18 -13.83 32.78 21.16
C MET A 18 -12.32 32.82 20.91
N LEU A 19 -11.74 31.64 20.75
CA LEU A 19 -10.32 31.51 20.41
C LEU A 19 -10.14 31.92 18.93
N ASP A 20 -9.27 32.90 18.66
CA ASP A 20 -8.92 33.40 17.32
C ASP A 20 -8.05 32.40 16.52
N ILE A 21 -8.44 31.13 16.53
CA ILE A 21 -7.75 30.04 15.83
C ILE A 21 -8.11 30.10 14.36
N SER A 22 -7.10 30.31 13.51
CA SER A 22 -7.25 30.33 12.06
C SER A 22 -6.16 29.52 11.35
N GLY A 23 -6.44 29.12 10.11
CA GLY A 23 -5.52 28.35 9.28
C GLY A 23 -5.47 26.84 9.60
N ARG A 24 -4.38 26.19 9.19
CA ARG A 24 -4.16 24.72 9.37
C ARG A 24 -3.15 24.39 10.48
N GLY A 25 -2.60 25.40 11.14
CA GLY A 25 -1.62 25.24 12.20
C GLY A 25 -2.28 24.80 13.50
N ARG A 26 -1.60 23.92 14.25
CA ARG A 26 -2.06 23.41 15.55
C ARG A 26 -1.32 24.00 16.75
N TYR A 27 -0.44 24.97 16.52
CA TYR A 27 0.37 25.58 17.58
C TYR A 27 -0.50 26.11 18.73
N ARG A 28 -1.56 26.86 18.40
CA ARG A 28 -2.49 27.39 19.40
C ARG A 28 -3.24 26.30 20.15
N GLN A 29 -3.59 25.20 19.49
CA GLN A 29 -4.24 24.05 20.13
C GLN A 29 -3.30 23.33 21.10
N MET A 30 -2.02 23.16 20.72
CA MET A 30 -1.00 22.56 21.60
C MET A 30 -0.72 23.44 22.82
N GLN A 31 -0.62 24.76 22.63
CA GLN A 31 -0.46 25.71 23.73
C GLN A 31 -1.64 25.64 24.72
N LEU A 32 -2.89 25.60 24.21
CA LEU A 32 -4.08 25.44 25.05
C LEU A 32 -4.10 24.09 25.76
N ALA A 33 -3.62 23.03 25.11
CA ALA A 33 -3.51 21.73 25.76
C ALA A 33 -2.53 21.77 26.96
N GLU A 34 -1.42 22.51 26.85
CA GLU A 34 -0.52 22.75 27.98
C GLU A 34 -1.18 23.58 29.08
N GLU A 35 -1.85 24.68 28.73
CA GLU A 35 -2.57 25.55 29.68
C GLU A 35 -3.67 24.81 30.45
N PHE A 36 -4.41 23.92 29.78
CA PHE A 36 -5.46 23.10 30.39
C PHE A 36 -4.93 21.82 31.07
N GLY A 37 -3.62 21.57 31.06
CA GLY A 37 -3.02 20.37 31.65
C GLY A 37 -3.39 19.07 30.91
N ILE A 38 -3.77 19.16 29.63
CA ILE A 38 -4.09 18.02 28.76
C ILE A 38 -2.76 17.40 28.30
N LYS A 39 -2.30 16.41 29.07
CA LYS A 39 -1.02 15.71 28.83
C LYS A 39 -1.07 14.74 27.64
N THR A 40 -2.25 14.31 27.24
CA THR A 40 -2.45 13.36 26.15
C THR A 40 -3.53 13.85 25.21
N TYR A 41 -3.14 14.10 23.96
CA TYR A 41 -4.05 14.36 22.85
C TYR A 41 -3.57 13.57 21.64
N GLN A 42 -4.51 13.17 20.79
CA GLN A 42 -4.17 12.38 19.60
C GLN A 42 -3.31 13.22 18.65
N ASN A 43 -2.32 12.59 18.02
CA ASN A 43 -1.75 13.16 16.80
C ASN A 43 -2.88 13.35 15.79
N PRO A 44 -2.88 14.40 14.95
CA PRO A 44 -3.87 14.54 13.89
C PRO A 44 -3.87 13.24 13.11
N GLY A 45 -5.04 12.61 13.08
CA GLY A 45 -5.16 11.20 12.74
C GLY A 45 -4.46 10.87 11.43
N GLY A 46 -3.72 9.77 11.42
CA GLY A 46 -3.66 8.97 10.20
C GLY A 46 -5.10 8.63 9.86
N GLY A 47 -5.65 9.24 8.80
CA GLY A 47 -7.03 9.04 8.40
C GLY A 47 -7.37 7.55 8.28
N CYS A 48 -8.66 7.23 8.30
CA CYS A 48 -9.11 5.87 8.02
C CYS A 48 -8.48 5.41 6.68
N LEU A 49 -7.89 4.21 6.62
CA LEU A 49 -7.30 3.69 5.38
C LEU A 49 -8.30 3.66 4.22
N LEU A 50 -9.61 3.59 4.51
CA LEU A 50 -10.67 3.69 3.50
C LEU A 50 -10.82 5.08 2.87
N THR A 51 -10.20 6.10 3.46
CA THR A 51 -10.10 7.45 2.89
C THR A 51 -8.87 7.62 1.99
N ASP A 52 -7.91 6.68 2.04
CA ASP A 52 -6.80 6.63 1.10
C ASP A 52 -7.27 6.03 -0.22
N LYS A 53 -7.17 6.81 -1.30
CA LYS A 53 -7.67 6.41 -2.62
C LYS A 53 -7.03 5.10 -3.08
N SER A 54 -5.71 4.98 -2.96
CA SER A 54 -4.97 3.80 -3.42
C SER A 54 -5.32 2.55 -2.62
N PHE A 55 -5.45 2.65 -1.29
CA PHE A 55 -5.91 1.54 -0.46
C PHE A 55 -7.32 1.11 -0.84
N SER A 56 -8.24 2.07 -1.01
CA SER A 56 -9.63 1.79 -1.39
C SER A 56 -9.75 1.16 -2.77
N GLU A 57 -8.96 1.59 -3.76
CA GLU A 57 -8.88 0.96 -5.08
C GLU A 57 -8.39 -0.50 -4.99
N ARG A 58 -7.35 -0.74 -4.18
CA ARG A 58 -6.81 -2.10 -3.98
C ARG A 58 -7.79 -3.02 -3.25
N LEU A 59 -8.55 -2.49 -2.30
CA LEU A 59 -9.60 -3.22 -1.59
C LEU A 59 -10.78 -3.54 -2.50
N ALA A 60 -11.24 -2.55 -3.27
CA ALA A 60 -12.30 -2.72 -4.27
C ALA A 60 -11.91 -3.79 -5.31
N ASP A 61 -10.65 -3.80 -5.74
CA ASP A 61 -10.12 -4.86 -6.60
C ASP A 61 -10.18 -6.26 -5.93
N LEU A 62 -9.82 -6.41 -4.66
CA LEU A 62 -9.99 -7.71 -3.97
C LEU A 62 -11.45 -8.14 -3.91
N MET A 63 -12.38 -7.22 -3.65
CA MET A 63 -13.81 -7.52 -3.59
C MET A 63 -14.37 -7.89 -4.96
N LYS A 64 -14.01 -7.15 -6.02
CA LYS A 64 -14.45 -7.39 -7.40
C LYS A 64 -14.10 -8.79 -7.90
N PHE A 65 -12.95 -9.31 -7.47
CA PHE A 65 -12.46 -10.64 -7.86
C PHE A 65 -12.72 -11.72 -6.80
N GLU A 66 -13.57 -11.44 -5.81
CA GLU A 66 -13.94 -12.39 -4.74
C GLU A 66 -12.71 -12.96 -3.99
N MET A 67 -11.64 -12.17 -3.90
CA MET A 67 -10.39 -12.52 -3.24
C MET A 67 -10.28 -11.96 -1.82
N LEU A 68 -11.38 -11.45 -1.25
CA LEU A 68 -11.35 -10.84 0.08
C LEU A 68 -11.07 -11.89 1.16
N LYS A 69 -9.83 -11.94 1.64
CA LYS A 69 -9.39 -12.74 2.79
C LYS A 69 -8.69 -11.83 3.79
N ILE A 70 -8.90 -12.06 5.09
CA ILE A 70 -8.28 -11.26 6.16
C ILE A 70 -6.76 -11.17 5.96
N ARG A 71 -6.11 -12.30 5.64
CA ARG A 71 -4.66 -12.35 5.37
C ARG A 71 -4.20 -11.46 4.22
N PHE A 72 -5.03 -11.22 3.21
CA PHE A 72 -4.66 -10.38 2.05
C PHE A 72 -4.79 -8.88 2.35
N LEU A 73 -5.52 -8.49 3.40
CA LEU A 73 -5.74 -7.09 3.74
C LEU A 73 -4.45 -6.38 4.17
N ASP A 74 -3.57 -7.05 4.91
CA ASP A 74 -2.32 -6.43 5.37
C ASP A 74 -1.34 -6.16 4.22
N PHE A 75 -1.38 -6.97 3.16
CA PHE A 75 -0.59 -6.72 1.95
C PHE A 75 -0.99 -5.42 1.25
N LEU A 76 -2.25 -4.97 1.36
CA LEU A 76 -2.75 -3.77 0.65
C LEU A 76 -2.04 -2.47 1.05
N LYS A 77 -1.41 -2.46 2.22
CA LYS A 77 -0.72 -1.29 2.78
C LYS A 77 0.65 -1.04 2.13
N THR A 78 1.21 -2.04 1.43
CA THR A 78 2.62 -2.05 1.04
C THR A 78 2.82 -2.48 -0.40
N GLY A 79 3.70 -1.80 -1.12
CA GLY A 79 4.11 -2.19 -2.47
C GLY A 79 3.22 -1.68 -3.60
N ARG A 80 3.58 -2.10 -4.81
CA ARG A 80 2.84 -1.91 -6.06
C ARG A 80 1.99 -3.14 -6.31
N HIS A 81 0.72 -2.96 -6.66
CA HIS A 81 -0.21 -4.06 -6.84
C HIS A 81 -0.54 -4.25 -8.31
N PHE A 82 -0.51 -5.51 -8.76
CA PHE A 82 -0.83 -5.88 -10.12
C PHE A 82 -1.83 -7.02 -10.14
N ARG A 83 -2.88 -6.85 -10.93
CA ARG A 83 -3.87 -7.89 -11.22
C ARG A 83 -3.33 -8.80 -12.31
N ILE A 84 -2.74 -9.94 -11.96
CA ILE A 84 -2.15 -10.87 -12.94
C ILE A 84 -3.17 -11.85 -13.52
N SER A 85 -4.19 -12.21 -12.74
CA SER A 85 -5.34 -13.00 -13.19
C SER A 85 -6.56 -12.77 -12.27
N PRO A 86 -7.76 -13.24 -12.63
CA PRO A 86 -8.92 -13.13 -11.74
C PRO A 86 -8.69 -13.73 -10.34
N SER A 87 -7.85 -14.77 -10.23
CA SER A 87 -7.59 -15.47 -8.97
C SER A 87 -6.24 -15.15 -8.34
N ALA A 88 -5.43 -14.27 -8.94
CA ALA A 88 -4.09 -13.95 -8.47
C ALA A 88 -3.73 -12.47 -8.58
N LYS A 89 -3.07 -11.97 -7.52
CA LYS A 89 -2.61 -10.58 -7.38
C LYS A 89 -1.14 -10.58 -6.98
N LEU A 90 -0.33 -9.85 -7.73
CA LEU A 90 1.09 -9.65 -7.46
C LEU A 90 1.30 -8.35 -6.68
N ILE A 91 2.14 -8.41 -5.66
CA ILE A 91 2.60 -7.26 -4.88
C ILE A 91 4.12 -7.18 -5.00
N ILE A 92 4.65 -6.00 -5.36
CA ILE A 92 6.08 -5.75 -5.52
C ILE A 92 6.52 -4.66 -4.54
N GLY A 93 7.49 -4.96 -3.68
CA GLY A 93 8.06 -3.96 -2.78
C GLY A 93 8.81 -2.86 -3.53
N ARG A 94 8.64 -1.60 -3.12
CA ARG A 94 9.27 -0.43 -3.80
C ARG A 94 10.69 -0.16 -3.32
N ASN A 95 11.02 -0.59 -2.12
CA ASN A 95 12.32 -0.39 -1.47
C ASN A 95 12.57 -1.51 -0.45
N GLU A 96 13.73 -1.48 0.20
CA GLU A 96 14.13 -2.50 1.17
C GLU A 96 13.18 -2.60 2.38
N ILE A 97 12.69 -1.46 2.88
CA ILE A 97 11.74 -1.42 4.00
C ILE A 97 10.45 -2.16 3.63
N GLU A 98 9.91 -1.89 2.44
CA GLU A 98 8.72 -2.60 1.94
C GLU A 98 8.97 -4.07 1.67
N ASN A 99 10.16 -4.43 1.14
CA ASN A 99 10.53 -5.83 0.96
C ASN A 99 10.55 -6.58 2.30
N ASN A 100 11.06 -5.95 3.37
CA ASN A 100 11.08 -6.54 4.71
C ASN A 100 9.67 -6.68 5.28
N ILE A 101 8.82 -5.67 5.12
CA ILE A 101 7.40 -5.74 5.52
C ILE A 101 6.71 -6.90 4.79
N LEU A 102 6.82 -6.96 3.45
CA LEU A 102 6.23 -8.04 2.65
C LEU A 102 6.76 -9.41 3.08
N SER A 103 8.06 -9.54 3.31
CA SER A 103 8.69 -10.78 3.78
C SER A 103 8.12 -11.25 5.13
N ASN A 104 7.82 -10.32 6.04
CA ASN A 104 7.24 -10.64 7.35
C ASN A 104 5.74 -11.00 7.29
N LEU A 105 5.03 -10.51 6.26
CA LEU A 105 3.62 -10.82 6.03
C LEU A 105 3.42 -12.17 5.34
N VAL A 106 4.40 -12.62 4.55
CA VAL A 106 4.33 -13.90 3.84
C VAL A 106 4.24 -15.06 4.82
N SER A 107 3.25 -15.93 4.60
CA SER A 107 3.11 -17.18 5.32
C SER A 107 3.06 -18.36 4.35
N THR A 108 2.10 -18.35 3.42
CA THR A 108 1.87 -19.43 2.45
C THR A 108 1.92 -18.95 1.00
N GLU A 109 2.14 -17.66 0.81
CA GLU A 109 2.14 -16.99 -0.48
C GLU A 109 3.37 -17.41 -1.31
N THR A 110 3.19 -17.43 -2.63
CA THR A 110 4.32 -17.63 -3.55
C THR A 110 5.14 -16.35 -3.64
N VAL A 111 6.43 -16.46 -3.39
CA VAL A 111 7.40 -15.38 -3.44
C VAL A 111 8.23 -15.50 -4.71
N LEU A 112 8.59 -14.35 -5.30
CA LEU A 112 9.47 -14.24 -6.45
C LEU A 112 10.68 -13.39 -6.07
N ARG A 113 11.87 -13.84 -6.48
CA ARG A 113 13.12 -13.10 -6.37
C ARG A 113 13.96 -13.27 -7.64
N ILE A 114 14.74 -12.24 -7.93
CA ILE A 114 15.70 -12.30 -9.01
C ILE A 114 17.00 -12.84 -8.43
N PRO A 115 17.55 -13.95 -8.95
CA PRO A 115 18.83 -14.47 -8.48
C PRO A 115 19.97 -13.51 -8.82
N GLU A 116 21.01 -13.52 -7.98
CA GLU A 116 22.32 -12.90 -8.25
C GLU A 116 22.35 -11.36 -8.36
N ILE A 117 21.20 -10.69 -8.31
CA ILE A 117 21.13 -9.22 -8.29
C ILE A 117 20.24 -8.71 -7.15
N PRO A 118 20.54 -7.54 -6.56
CA PRO A 118 19.61 -6.86 -5.68
C PRO A 118 18.38 -6.42 -6.48
N GLY A 119 17.20 -6.62 -5.91
CA GLY A 119 15.94 -6.33 -6.57
C GLY A 119 14.75 -6.36 -5.61
N PRO A 120 13.57 -6.01 -6.10
CA PRO A 120 12.36 -6.03 -5.30
C PRO A 120 11.93 -7.47 -4.94
N LEU A 121 11.21 -7.59 -3.83
CA LEU A 121 10.50 -8.82 -3.47
C LEU A 121 9.14 -8.83 -4.17
N GLY A 122 8.85 -9.89 -4.91
CA GLY A 122 7.51 -10.16 -5.43
C GLY A 122 6.76 -11.13 -4.53
N VAL A 123 5.50 -10.85 -4.23
CA VAL A 123 4.62 -11.75 -3.47
C VAL A 123 3.31 -11.92 -4.24
N ILE A 124 2.88 -13.15 -4.46
CA ILE A 124 1.59 -13.44 -5.11
C ILE A 124 0.59 -13.93 -4.06
N ASN A 125 -0.48 -13.17 -3.88
CA ASN A 125 -1.69 -13.66 -3.24
C ASN A 125 -2.52 -14.38 -4.30
N SER A 126 -2.86 -15.65 -4.07
CA SER A 126 -3.71 -16.42 -4.98
C SER A 126 -4.74 -17.26 -4.24
N LEU A 127 -5.89 -17.51 -4.90
CA LEU A 127 -6.91 -18.45 -4.43
C LEU A 127 -6.62 -19.90 -4.81
N HIS A 128 -5.80 -20.12 -5.84
CA HIS A 128 -5.53 -21.44 -6.41
C HIS A 128 -4.03 -21.64 -6.66
N ASN A 129 -3.68 -22.83 -7.14
CA ASN A 129 -2.32 -23.08 -7.62
C ASN A 129 -2.06 -22.21 -8.86
N LEU A 130 -0.92 -21.53 -8.85
CA LEU A 130 -0.51 -20.69 -9.96
C LEU A 130 -0.11 -21.52 -11.17
N THR A 131 -0.60 -21.11 -12.33
CA THR A 131 -0.16 -21.62 -13.62
C THR A 131 1.23 -21.08 -13.97
N GLU A 132 1.93 -21.77 -14.86
CA GLU A 132 3.24 -21.31 -15.34
C GLU A 132 3.15 -19.93 -16.01
N ASN A 133 2.06 -19.65 -16.73
CA ASN A 133 1.82 -18.36 -17.38
C ASN A 133 1.65 -17.22 -16.37
N GLU A 134 0.94 -17.45 -15.26
CA GLU A 134 0.79 -16.44 -14.19
C GLU A 134 2.13 -16.14 -13.52
N ILE A 135 2.93 -17.17 -13.23
CA ILE A 135 4.26 -17.02 -12.65
C ILE A 135 5.18 -16.28 -13.63
N LYS A 136 5.13 -16.63 -14.91
CA LYS A 136 5.92 -15.99 -15.96
C LYS A 136 5.55 -14.51 -16.12
N LEU A 137 4.26 -14.18 -16.14
CA LEU A 137 3.77 -12.81 -16.18
C LEU A 137 4.25 -12.03 -14.95
N ALA A 138 4.09 -12.60 -13.76
CA ALA A 138 4.53 -11.97 -12.52
C ALA A 138 6.04 -11.71 -12.49
N GLY A 139 6.85 -12.68 -12.94
CA GLY A 139 8.29 -12.52 -13.07
C GLY A 139 8.67 -11.43 -14.08
N SER A 140 8.01 -11.37 -15.23
CA SER A 140 8.24 -10.32 -16.24
C SER A 140 7.93 -8.91 -15.71
N ILE A 141 6.87 -8.76 -14.90
CA ILE A 141 6.55 -7.49 -14.21
C ILE A 141 7.61 -7.21 -13.12
N LEU A 142 8.04 -8.21 -12.35
CA LEU A 142 9.09 -8.06 -11.33
C LEU A 142 10.40 -7.52 -11.92
N LEU A 143 10.83 -8.10 -13.05
CA LEU A 143 12.05 -7.68 -13.75
C LEU A 143 12.00 -6.21 -14.20
N ARG A 144 10.81 -5.67 -14.51
CA ARG A 144 10.66 -4.23 -14.84
C ARG A 144 11.11 -3.34 -13.69
N TYR A 145 10.82 -3.74 -12.45
CA TYR A 145 11.16 -2.96 -11.26
C TYR A 145 12.56 -3.25 -10.70
N ALA A 146 13.37 -4.03 -11.43
CA ALA A 146 14.76 -4.28 -11.10
C ALA A 146 15.69 -3.56 -12.07
N ASN A 147 16.32 -2.48 -11.60
CA ASN A 147 17.16 -1.62 -12.45
C ASN A 147 18.33 -2.37 -13.09
N ARG A 148 18.91 -3.35 -12.38
CA ARG A 148 20.05 -4.15 -12.84
C ARG A 148 19.65 -5.41 -13.60
N ALA A 149 18.35 -5.64 -13.83
CA ALA A 149 17.89 -6.80 -14.56
C ALA A 149 18.13 -6.63 -16.07
N SER A 150 18.71 -7.67 -16.68
CA SER A 150 18.79 -7.83 -18.13
C SER A 150 17.41 -8.10 -18.73
N ASP A 151 17.28 -7.94 -20.05
CA ASP A 151 16.00 -8.07 -20.74
C ASP A 151 15.39 -9.47 -20.64
N LYS A 152 16.22 -10.50 -20.54
CA LYS A 152 15.77 -11.88 -20.35
C LYS A 152 16.65 -12.54 -19.31
N MET A 153 16.06 -12.93 -18.20
CA MET A 153 16.80 -13.55 -17.12
C MET A 153 15.89 -14.45 -16.27
N PRO A 154 16.46 -15.40 -15.53
CA PRO A 154 15.65 -16.24 -14.69
C PRO A 154 15.10 -15.50 -13.47
N VAL A 155 13.92 -15.90 -13.03
CA VAL A 155 13.30 -15.51 -11.76
C VAL A 155 13.09 -16.77 -10.93
N ARG A 156 13.52 -16.75 -9.66
CA ARG A 156 13.26 -17.83 -8.71
C ARG A 156 11.94 -17.62 -8.02
N TYR A 157 11.20 -18.70 -7.80
CA TYR A 157 9.90 -18.65 -7.11
C TYR A 157 9.66 -19.86 -6.22
N GLY A 158 8.76 -19.71 -5.25
CA GLY A 158 8.41 -20.75 -4.28
C GLY A 158 7.94 -20.15 -2.96
N ASN A 159 8.04 -20.89 -1.88
CA ASN A 159 7.81 -20.36 -0.54
C ASN A 159 9.03 -19.54 -0.11
N LEU A 160 8.85 -18.54 0.76
CA LEU A 160 9.94 -17.63 1.16
C LEU A 160 11.20 -18.36 1.66
N GLY A 161 11.03 -19.43 2.44
CA GLY A 161 12.14 -20.26 2.93
C GLY A 161 12.70 -21.30 1.94
N ASN A 162 12.06 -21.49 0.78
CA ASN A 162 12.46 -22.48 -0.21
C ASN A 162 12.12 -22.05 -1.65
N LEU A 163 12.99 -21.21 -2.23
CA LEU A 163 12.91 -20.71 -3.61
C LEU A 163 13.71 -21.60 -4.60
N HIS A 164 13.32 -22.87 -4.74
CA HIS A 164 14.02 -23.86 -5.57
C HIS A 164 13.59 -23.87 -7.04
N LYS A 165 12.42 -23.31 -7.38
CA LYS A 165 11.93 -23.28 -8.75
C LYS A 165 12.45 -22.03 -9.48
N GLN A 166 12.64 -22.16 -10.78
CA GLN A 166 13.14 -21.09 -11.63
C GLN A 166 12.37 -21.07 -12.94
N ILE A 167 12.13 -19.89 -13.48
CA ILE A 167 11.51 -19.69 -14.79
C ILE A 167 12.20 -18.54 -15.52
N ILE A 168 12.36 -18.66 -16.83
CA ILE A 168 12.93 -17.58 -17.65
C ILE A 168 11.83 -16.59 -18.00
N CYS A 169 12.03 -15.33 -17.57
CA CYS A 169 11.13 -14.23 -17.84
C CYS A 169 11.80 -13.19 -18.74
N THR A 170 10.98 -12.43 -19.45
CA THR A 170 11.43 -11.29 -20.25
C THR A 170 10.93 -10.03 -19.57
N LYS A 171 11.82 -9.08 -19.33
CA LYS A 171 11.52 -7.78 -18.72
C LYS A 171 10.42 -7.09 -19.52
N MET A 172 9.34 -6.73 -18.82
CA MET A 172 8.18 -6.10 -19.44
C MET A 172 8.38 -4.60 -19.63
N GLU A 173 7.80 -4.02 -20.69
CA GLU A 173 7.82 -2.56 -20.89
C GLU A 173 6.83 -1.82 -19.98
N ALA A 174 7.09 -0.54 -19.69
CA ALA A 174 6.22 0.24 -18.79
C ALA A 174 4.76 0.26 -19.28
N SER A 175 4.55 0.57 -20.55
CA SER A 175 3.22 0.62 -21.18
C SER A 175 2.48 -0.71 -21.13
N GLN A 176 3.20 -1.83 -21.04
CA GLN A 176 2.60 -3.15 -20.87
C GLN A 176 2.24 -3.41 -19.40
N THR A 177 3.09 -3.01 -18.46
CA THR A 177 2.83 -3.20 -17.02
C THR A 177 1.64 -2.39 -16.52
N GLU A 178 1.40 -1.21 -17.08
CA GLU A 178 0.28 -0.33 -16.69
C GLU A 178 -1.09 -0.99 -16.86
N LYS A 179 -1.23 -1.91 -17.81
CA LYS A 179 -2.48 -2.66 -18.05
C LYS A 179 -2.89 -3.56 -16.88
N TYR A 180 -1.94 -3.91 -16.03
CA TYR A 180 -2.14 -4.79 -14.88
C TYR A 180 -2.13 -4.02 -13.56
N LEU A 181 -1.70 -2.75 -13.55
CA LEU A 181 -1.57 -1.95 -12.35
C LEU A 181 -2.96 -1.65 -11.76
N ILE A 182 -3.05 -1.73 -10.43
CA ILE A 182 -4.24 -1.36 -9.64
C ILE A 182 -3.99 -0.02 -8.97
#